data_AF-A0A396MH29-F1
#
_entry.id   AF-A0A396MH29-F1
#
_cell.length_a   1.000
_cell.length_b   1.000
_cell.length_c   1.000
_cell.angle_alpha   90.00
_cell.angle_beta   90.00
_cell.angle_gamma   90.00
#
_symmetry.space_group_name_H-M   'P 1'
#
loop_
_entity.id
_entity.type
_entity.pdbx_description
1 polymer ?
#
loop_
_entity_poly.entity_id
_entity_poly.type
_entity_poly.pdbx_seq_one_letter_code
_entity_poly.pdbx_strand_id
1 'polypeptide(L)'
;MENGERKFKRHYVIGLTLLTLISGWGGAALMLGAYPKHYVEWLPYMPLFFYFWGLIFVALFRRNTGRKMTRLFLGMKVAKMLLFVLLIGLYTSLVDVRNTEFVVTFLAYYLIFLLFETVFFWHYENKLKKNEGNE
;
A
#
# COMPACT_ATOMS: atom_id res chain seq x y z
N MET A 1 -5.76 3.68 -26.80
CA MET A 1 -5.76 3.89 -25.32
C MET A 1 -5.55 2.59 -24.53
N GLU A 2 -6.09 1.43 -24.94
CA GLU A 2 -6.05 0.16 -24.17
C GLU A 2 -4.62 -0.39 -23.86
N ASN A 3 -3.68 -0.29 -24.80
CA ASN A 3 -2.30 -0.77 -24.59
C ASN A 3 -1.50 0.05 -23.55
N GLY A 4 -1.83 1.33 -23.37
CA GLY A 4 -1.18 2.21 -22.39
C GLY A 4 -1.58 1.87 -20.96
N GLU A 5 -2.87 1.60 -20.73
CA GLU A 5 -3.37 1.22 -19.41
C GLU A 5 -2.85 -0.14 -18.95
N ARG A 6 -2.76 -1.14 -19.84
CA ARG A 6 -2.22 -2.46 -19.49
C ARG A 6 -0.76 -2.38 -19.06
N LYS A 7 0.07 -1.60 -19.77
CA LYS A 7 1.47 -1.36 -19.37
C LYS A 7 1.55 -0.65 -18.03
N PHE A 8 0.70 0.34 -17.78
CA PHE A 8 0.67 1.08 -16.52
C PHE A 8 0.32 0.17 -15.33
N LYS A 9 -0.74 -0.64 -15.45
CA LYS A 9 -1.16 -1.63 -14.45
C LYS A 9 -0.05 -2.63 -14.12
N ARG A 10 0.65 -3.12 -15.13
CA ARG A 10 1.75 -4.08 -14.92
C ARG A 10 2.90 -3.47 -14.14
N HIS A 11 3.30 -2.23 -14.45
CA HIS A 11 4.34 -1.53 -13.69
C HIS A 11 3.92 -1.24 -12.25
N TYR A 12 2.63 -0.94 -12.00
CA TYR A 12 2.12 -0.79 -10.64
C TYR A 12 2.29 -2.08 -9.83
N VAL A 13 1.80 -3.19 -10.36
CA VAL A 13 1.82 -4.48 -9.65
C VAL A 13 3.26 -4.90 -9.44
N ILE A 14 4.13 -4.76 -10.44
CA ILE A 14 5.56 -5.07 -10.28
C ILE A 14 6.18 -4.20 -9.18
N GLY A 15 5.95 -2.89 -9.20
CA GLY A 15 6.45 -1.97 -8.17
C GLY A 15 5.93 -2.30 -6.77
N LEU A 16 4.63 -2.60 -6.66
CA LEU A 16 3.98 -3.01 -5.41
C LEU A 16 4.57 -4.33 -4.90
N THR A 17 4.79 -5.31 -5.79
CA THR A 17 5.34 -6.62 -5.41
C THR A 17 6.80 -6.49 -4.97
N LEU A 18 7.61 -5.72 -5.69
CA LEU A 18 9.00 -5.43 -5.31
C LEU A 18 9.06 -4.69 -3.98
N LEU A 19 8.23 -3.66 -3.79
CA LEU A 19 8.17 -2.90 -2.55
C LEU A 19 7.76 -3.80 -1.37
N THR A 20 6.80 -4.70 -1.57
CA THR A 20 6.38 -5.68 -0.58
C THR A 20 7.52 -6.65 -0.24
N LEU A 21 8.26 -7.12 -1.24
CA LEU A 21 9.38 -8.04 -1.06
C LEU A 21 10.53 -7.39 -0.28
N ILE A 22 10.92 -6.17 -0.67
CA ILE A 22 11.98 -5.38 -0.03
C ILE A 22 11.54 -4.98 1.38
N SER A 23 10.29 -4.55 1.55
CA SER A 23 9.75 -4.12 2.85
C SER A 23 9.60 -5.30 3.82
N GLY A 24 9.16 -6.46 3.35
CA GLY A 24 9.00 -7.67 4.15
C GLY A 24 10.33 -8.35 4.46
N TRP A 25 11.02 -8.87 3.44
CA TRP A 25 12.28 -9.57 3.64
C TRP A 25 13.43 -8.64 4.01
N GLY A 26 13.51 -7.44 3.40
CA GLY A 26 14.53 -6.45 3.76
C GLY A 26 14.29 -5.83 5.14
N GLY A 27 13.03 -5.57 5.51
CA GLY A 27 12.69 -5.15 6.88
C GLY A 27 13.00 -6.23 7.91
N ALA A 28 12.66 -7.48 7.62
CA ALA A 28 12.97 -8.61 8.50
C ALA A 28 14.48 -8.84 8.65
N ALA A 29 15.24 -8.77 7.54
CA ALA A 29 16.70 -8.90 7.56
C ALA A 29 17.38 -7.76 8.32
N LEU A 30 16.90 -6.52 8.16
CA LEU A 30 17.40 -5.37 8.92
C LEU A 30 17.14 -5.52 10.43
N MET A 31 15.96 -5.96 10.83
CA MET A 31 15.66 -6.18 12.26
C MET A 31 16.45 -7.36 12.85
N LEU A 32 16.60 -8.47 12.12
CA LEU A 32 17.43 -9.61 12.56
C LEU A 32 18.90 -9.22 12.75
N GLY A 33 19.43 -8.35 11.87
CA GLY A 33 20.82 -7.88 11.94
C GLY A 33 21.06 -6.81 13.00
N ALA A 34 20.11 -5.88 13.19
CA ALA A 34 20.30 -4.73 14.09
C ALA A 34 19.81 -4.98 15.53
N TYR A 35 18.68 -5.67 15.72
CA TYR A 35 18.04 -5.85 17.02
C TYR A 35 17.32 -7.21 17.15
N PRO A 36 18.06 -8.32 17.32
CA PRO A 36 17.47 -9.67 17.38
C PRO A 36 16.51 -9.89 18.57
N LYS A 37 16.59 -9.07 19.64
CA LYS A 37 15.69 -9.17 20.81
C LYS A 37 14.31 -8.55 20.61
N HIS A 38 14.13 -7.66 19.63
CA HIS A 38 12.85 -6.98 19.34
C HIS A 38 12.28 -7.45 17.99
N TYR A 39 12.66 -8.65 17.56
CA TYR A 39 12.16 -9.21 16.32
C TYR A 39 10.68 -9.52 16.45
N VAL A 40 9.85 -8.78 15.72
CA VAL A 40 8.43 -9.06 15.61
C VAL A 40 8.27 -10.19 14.59
N GLU A 41 7.93 -11.41 15.01
CA GLU A 41 7.76 -12.56 14.11
C GLU A 41 6.76 -12.30 12.96
N TRP A 42 5.86 -11.33 13.16
CA TRP A 42 4.86 -10.89 12.19
C TRP A 42 5.37 -9.87 11.16
N LEU A 43 6.60 -9.35 11.27
CA LEU A 43 7.20 -8.38 10.34
C LEU A 43 7.14 -8.80 8.86
N PRO A 44 7.45 -10.06 8.49
CA PRO A 44 7.38 -10.52 7.11
C PRO A 44 5.95 -10.55 6.57
N TYR A 45 4.96 -10.74 7.45
CA TYR A 45 3.55 -10.89 7.09
C TYR A 45 2.81 -9.56 7.01
N MET A 46 3.22 -8.53 7.77
CA MET A 46 2.63 -7.18 7.73
C MET A 46 2.49 -6.59 6.30
N PRO A 47 3.53 -6.59 5.45
CA PRO A 47 3.41 -6.01 4.11
C PRO A 47 2.52 -6.82 3.16
N LEU A 48 2.24 -8.10 3.44
CA LEU A 48 1.26 -8.89 2.65
C LEU A 48 -0.15 -8.33 2.74
N PHE A 49 -0.55 -7.79 3.89
CA PHE A 49 -1.84 -7.13 4.05
C PHE A 49 -1.97 -5.91 3.12
N PHE A 50 -0.92 -5.09 3.06
CA PHE A 50 -0.85 -3.94 2.16
C PHE A 50 -0.80 -4.35 0.69
N TYR A 51 -0.15 -5.47 0.37
CA TYR A 51 -0.13 -6.04 -0.96
C TYR A 51 -1.52 -6.44 -1.45
N PHE A 52 -2.28 -7.18 -0.62
CA PHE A 52 -3.67 -7.54 -0.92
C PHE A 52 -4.53 -6.31 -1.17
N TRP A 53 -4.37 -5.27 -0.35
CA TRP A 53 -5.07 -4.02 -0.53
C TRP A 53 -4.72 -3.33 -1.87
N GLY A 54 -3.43 -3.34 -2.24
CA GLY A 54 -2.98 -2.82 -3.54
C GLY A 54 -3.50 -3.63 -4.73
N LEU A 55 -3.72 -4.94 -4.59
CA LEU A 55 -4.38 -5.75 -5.61
C LEU A 55 -5.87 -5.37 -5.77
N ILE A 56 -6.57 -5.14 -4.66
CA ILE A 56 -7.96 -4.63 -4.68
C ILE A 56 -8.00 -3.27 -5.38
N PHE A 57 -6.99 -2.41 -5.15
CA PHE A 57 -6.85 -1.13 -5.85
C PHE A 57 -6.75 -1.30 -7.37
N VAL A 58 -5.89 -2.19 -7.85
CA VAL A 58 -5.77 -2.49 -9.30
C VAL A 58 -7.06 -3.08 -9.87
N ALA A 59 -7.74 -3.94 -9.11
CA ALA A 59 -9.00 -4.54 -9.53
C ALA A 59 -10.12 -3.49 -9.66
N LEU A 60 -10.21 -2.54 -8.72
CA LEU A 60 -11.12 -1.39 -8.80
C LEU A 60 -10.76 -0.45 -9.95
N PHE A 61 -9.46 -0.23 -10.17
CA PHE A 61 -8.94 0.50 -11.32
C PHE A 61 -9.36 -0.14 -12.65
N ARG A 62 -9.47 -1.47 -12.71
CA ARG A 62 -9.96 -2.18 -13.91
C ARG A 62 -11.44 -1.92 -14.18
N ARG A 63 -12.25 -1.68 -13.14
CA ARG A 63 -13.70 -1.57 -13.26
C ARG A 63 -14.16 -0.13 -13.54
N ASN A 64 -13.41 0.87 -13.09
CA ASN A 64 -13.76 2.28 -13.23
C ASN A 64 -12.61 3.08 -13.86
N THR A 65 -12.78 3.48 -15.12
CA THR A 65 -11.85 4.36 -15.85
C THR A 65 -12.39 5.81 -15.90
N GLY A 66 -11.51 6.82 -15.86
CA GLY A 66 -11.85 8.25 -16.05
C GLY A 66 -12.02 9.08 -14.77
N ARG A 67 -12.77 10.19 -14.80
CA ARG A 67 -12.95 11.16 -13.67
C ARG A 67 -13.46 10.56 -12.34
N LYS A 68 -13.95 9.31 -12.34
CA LYS A 68 -14.35 8.58 -11.12
C LYS A 68 -13.16 8.00 -10.34
N MET A 69 -11.96 7.98 -10.93
CA MET A 69 -10.73 7.43 -10.36
C MET A 69 -10.32 8.15 -9.07
N THR A 70 -10.38 9.49 -9.05
CA THR A 70 -10.02 10.30 -7.88
C THR A 70 -10.93 10.02 -6.68
N ARG A 71 -12.24 9.82 -6.93
CA ARG A 71 -13.21 9.47 -5.87
C ARG A 71 -12.95 8.08 -5.30
N LEU A 72 -12.64 7.10 -6.14
CA LEU A 72 -12.27 5.76 -5.69
C LEU A 72 -10.96 5.76 -4.91
N PHE A 73 -9.97 6.54 -5.33
CA PHE A 73 -8.71 6.68 -4.61
C PHE A 73 -8.92 7.26 -3.20
N LEU A 74 -9.74 8.31 -3.08
CA LEU A 74 -10.09 8.88 -1.79
C LEU A 74 -10.89 7.89 -0.91
N GLY A 75 -11.89 7.22 -1.49
CA GLY A 75 -12.66 6.18 -0.79
C GLY A 75 -11.79 5.02 -0.32
N MET A 76 -10.80 4.63 -1.12
CA MET A 76 -9.82 3.61 -0.76
C MET A 76 -8.94 4.07 0.41
N LYS A 77 -8.46 5.32 0.40
CA LYS A 77 -7.72 5.90 1.53
C LYS A 77 -8.53 5.85 2.81
N VAL A 78 -9.80 6.24 2.75
CA VAL A 78 -10.71 6.22 3.92
C VAL A 78 -10.96 4.80 4.41
N ALA A 79 -11.25 3.86 3.50
CA ALA A 79 -11.44 2.44 3.85
C ALA A 79 -10.17 1.84 4.48
N LYS A 80 -8.99 2.20 3.96
CA LYS A 80 -7.69 1.77 4.51
C LYS A 80 -7.44 2.36 5.90
N MET A 81 -7.81 3.62 6.13
CA MET A 81 -7.74 4.25 7.46
C MET A 81 -8.71 3.59 8.45
N LEU A 82 -9.94 3.29 8.04
CA LEU A 82 -10.90 2.57 8.89
C LEU A 82 -10.38 1.18 9.24
N LEU A 83 -9.84 0.44 8.27
CA LEU A 83 -9.19 -0.86 8.51
C LEU A 83 -7.99 -0.75 9.44
N PHE A 84 -7.17 0.30 9.31
CA PHE A 84 -6.04 0.55 10.21
C PHE A 84 -6.51 0.73 11.66
N VAL A 85 -7.54 1.56 11.87
CA VAL A 85 -8.15 1.76 13.20
C VAL A 85 -8.76 0.45 13.73
N LEU A 86 -9.44 -0.31 12.88
CA LEU A 86 -10.08 -1.58 13.25
C LEU A 86 -9.04 -2.64 13.63
N LEU A 87 -7.92 -2.74 12.90
CA LEU A 87 -6.81 -3.64 13.20
C LEU A 87 -6.12 -3.28 14.51
N ILE A 88 -5.86 -1.99 14.77
CA ILE A 88 -5.31 -1.54 16.07
C ILE A 88 -6.30 -1.86 17.19
N GLY A 89 -7.59 -1.59 17.00
CA GLY A 89 -8.63 -1.89 17.97
C GLY A 89 -8.71 -3.38 18.30
N LEU A 90 -8.73 -4.23 17.27
CA LEU A 90 -8.76 -5.69 17.44
C LEU A 90 -7.49 -6.22 18.09
N TYR A 91 -6.32 -5.72 17.69
CA TYR A 91 -5.03 -6.10 18.28
C TYR A 91 -4.95 -5.71 19.75
N THR A 92 -5.38 -4.48 20.10
CA THR A 92 -5.43 -4.02 21.49
C THR A 92 -6.39 -4.87 22.31
N SER A 93 -7.53 -5.26 21.74
CA SER A 93 -8.54 -6.09 22.42
C SER A 93 -8.13 -7.56 22.59
N LEU A 94 -7.33 -8.12 21.67
CA LEU A 94 -6.93 -9.54 21.70
C LEU A 94 -5.66 -9.79 22.52
N VAL A 95 -4.74 -8.81 22.56
CA VAL A 95 -3.39 -9.06 23.06
C VAL A 95 -3.16 -8.40 24.43
N ASP A 96 -4.02 -7.49 24.90
CA ASP A 96 -3.94 -6.78 26.21
C ASP A 96 -2.55 -6.19 26.56
N VAL A 97 -1.70 -6.03 25.53
CA VAL A 97 -0.35 -5.47 25.63
C VAL A 97 -0.25 -4.30 24.67
N ARG A 98 0.15 -3.14 25.20
CA ARG A 98 0.53 -1.96 24.42
C ARG A 98 1.86 -2.22 23.71
N ASN A 99 1.84 -2.99 22.63
CA ASN A 99 3.00 -3.14 21.76
C ASN A 99 3.14 -1.92 20.87
N THR A 100 3.73 -0.85 21.42
CA THR A 100 4.09 0.37 20.70
C THR A 100 4.90 0.05 19.44
N GLU A 101 5.75 -0.97 19.50
CA GLU A 101 6.55 -1.46 18.37
C GLU A 101 5.69 -1.95 17.21
N PHE A 102 4.64 -2.72 17.49
CA PHE A 102 3.71 -3.20 16.46
C PHE A 102 3.02 -2.03 15.75
N VAL A 103 2.53 -1.05 16.52
CA VAL A 103 1.84 0.12 15.97
C VAL A 103 2.81 0.98 15.14
N VAL A 104 4.03 1.22 15.64
CA VAL A 104 5.05 2.03 14.95
C VAL A 104 5.50 1.36 13.65
N THR A 105 5.79 0.07 13.68
CA THR A 105 6.15 -0.68 12.46
C THR A 105 5.00 -0.70 11.45
N PHE A 106 3.78 -0.95 11.92
CA PHE A 106 2.60 -0.97 11.05
C PHE A 106 2.32 0.41 10.44
N LEU A 107 2.51 1.48 11.22
CA LEU A 107 2.40 2.86 10.74
C LEU A 107 3.50 3.21 9.73
N ALA A 108 4.74 2.77 9.96
CA ALA A 108 5.84 2.99 9.01
C ALA A 108 5.55 2.32 7.66
N TYR A 109 5.12 1.04 7.66
CA TYR A 109 4.69 0.38 6.43
C TYR A 109 3.51 1.10 5.80
N TYR A 110 2.51 1.50 6.58
CA TYR A 110 1.36 2.27 6.08
C TYR A 110 1.80 3.53 5.32
N LEU A 111 2.72 4.31 5.88
CA LEU A 111 3.23 5.53 5.25
C LEU A 111 4.00 5.25 3.95
N ILE A 112 4.86 4.24 3.93
CA ILE A 112 5.63 3.87 2.72
C ILE A 112 4.68 3.46 1.59
N PHE A 113 3.71 2.58 1.87
CA PHE A 113 2.74 2.13 0.88
C PHE A 113 1.82 3.28 0.43
N LEU A 114 1.46 4.21 1.32
CA LEU A 114 0.65 5.38 1.00
C LEU A 114 1.40 6.39 0.11
N LEU A 115 2.69 6.60 0.37
CA LEU A 115 3.56 7.41 -0.49
C LEU A 115 3.67 6.79 -1.88
N PHE A 116 3.91 5.48 -1.96
CA PHE A 116 3.95 4.75 -3.23
C PHE A 116 2.63 4.91 -4.02
N GLU A 117 1.48 4.69 -3.38
CA GLU A 117 0.16 4.89 -3.98
C GLU A 117 -0.04 6.33 -4.48
N THR A 118 0.41 7.32 -3.71
CA THR A 118 0.26 8.75 -4.04
C THR A 118 1.14 9.15 -5.23
N VAL A 119 2.41 8.76 -5.24
CA VAL A 119 3.34 9.00 -6.36
C VAL A 119 2.82 8.35 -7.64
N PHE A 120 2.29 7.13 -7.52
CA PHE A 120 1.76 6.40 -8.66
C PHE A 120 0.50 7.06 -9.24
N PHE A 121 -0.41 7.52 -8.37
CA PHE A 121 -1.60 8.26 -8.79
C PHE A 121 -1.23 9.59 -9.47
N TRP A 122 -0.26 10.32 -8.93
CA TRP A 122 0.25 11.56 -9.53
C TRP A 122 0.80 11.33 -10.94
N HIS A 123 1.58 10.25 -11.13
CA HIS A 123 2.10 9.88 -12.44
C HIS A 123 0.98 9.54 -13.44
N TYR A 124 -0.10 8.90 -12.97
CA TYR A 124 -1.29 8.63 -13.80
C TYR A 124 -2.00 9.91 -14.22
N GLU A 125 -2.28 10.81 -13.27
CA GLU A 125 -3.01 12.05 -13.52
C GLU A 125 -2.27 12.95 -14.51
N ASN A 126 -0.94 13.05 -14.40
CA ASN A 126 -0.12 13.81 -15.34
C ASN A 126 -0.14 13.22 -16.76
N LYS A 127 -0.24 11.90 -16.90
CA LYS A 127 -0.40 11.27 -18.22
C LYS A 127 -1.77 11.54 -18.84
N LEU A 128 -2.83 11.61 -18.04
CA LEU A 128 -4.16 11.99 -18.54
C LEU A 128 -4.19 13.44 -19.00
N LYS A 129 -3.71 14.38 -18.17
CA LYS A 129 -3.67 15.82 -18.49
C LYS A 129 -2.86 16.14 -19.75
N LYS A 130 -1.76 15.42 -19.97
CA LYS A 130 -0.91 15.60 -21.16
C LYS A 130 -1.54 15.09 -22.45
N ASN A 131 -2.47 14.13 -22.37
CA ASN A 131 -3.22 13.68 -23.53
C ASN A 131 -4.39 14.63 -23.86
N GLU A 132 -5.07 15.18 -22.84
CA GLU A 132 -6.17 16.15 -23.05
C GLU A 132 -5.69 17.52 -23.57
N GLY A 133 -4.43 17.92 -23.33
CA GLY A 133 -3.86 19.18 -23.82
C GLY A 133 -3.16 19.10 -25.18
N ASN A 134 -3.06 17.90 -25.77
CA ASN A 134 -2.45 17.66 -27.08
C ASN A 134 -3.49 17.31 -28.17
N GLU A 135 -4.77 17.44 -27.85
CA GLU A 135 -5.92 17.42 -28.78
C GLU A 135 -6.48 18.84 -28.92
#